data_AF-A0A7Y5PM64-F1
#
_entry.id   AF-A0A7Y5PM64-F1
#
_cell.length_a   1.000
_cell.length_b   1.000
_cell.length_c   1.000
_cell.angle_alpha   90.00
_cell.angle_beta   90.00
_cell.angle_gamma   90.00
#
_symmetry.space_group_name_H-M   'P 1'
#
loop_
_entity.id
_entity.type
_entity.pdbx_description
1 polymer ?
#
loop_
_entity_poly.entity_id
_entity_poly.type
_entity_poly.pdbx_seq_one_letter_code
_entity_poly.pdbx_strand_id
1 'polypeptide(L)' 'MSTSTAAPPNLPPLDFQRLTEALALAEQATGLSDPNPRVGCIVGLADGTVLGRGSTQAAGQAH' A
#
# COMPACT_ATOMS: atom_id res chain seq x y z
N MET A 1 5.06 26.70 19.31
CA MET A 1 4.33 26.03 18.21
C MET A 1 4.10 24.59 18.64
N SER A 2 2.91 24.26 19.13
CA SER A 2 2.58 22.92 19.62
C SER A 2 2.40 21.95 18.45
N THR A 3 3.24 20.93 18.36
CA THR A 3 3.00 19.77 17.51
C THR A 3 1.99 18.86 18.21
N SER A 4 0.74 18.92 17.76
CA SER A 4 -0.29 17.95 18.16
C SER A 4 0.10 16.60 17.56
N THR A 5 0.60 15.69 18.39
CA THR A 5 0.74 14.27 18.03
C THR A 5 -0.66 13.69 18.13
N ALA A 6 -1.38 13.64 17.01
CA ALA A 6 -2.61 12.86 16.92
C ALA A 6 -2.25 11.40 17.22
N ALA A 7 -2.94 10.79 18.19
CA ALA A 7 -2.84 9.35 18.41
C ALA A 7 -3.11 8.63 17.07
N PRO A 8 -2.34 7.58 16.72
CA PRO A 8 -2.55 6.88 15.47
C PRO A 8 -4.01 6.40 15.42
N PRO A 9 -4.72 6.57 14.28
CA PRO A 9 -6.07 6.09 14.15
C PRO A 9 -6.10 4.60 14.46
N ASN A 10 -7.08 4.16 15.24
CA ASN A 10 -7.32 2.74 15.46
C ASN A 10 -7.73 2.11 14.12
N LEU A 11 -6.77 1.51 13.42
CA LEU A 11 -7.02 0.84 12.15
C LEU A 11 -7.71 -0.49 12.42
N PRO A 12 -8.86 -0.77 11.78
CA PRO A 12 -9.48 -2.10 11.83
C PRO A 12 -8.46 -3.19 11.47
N PRO A 13 -8.53 -4.39 12.08
CA PRO A 13 -7.56 -5.46 11.81
C PRO A 13 -7.39 -5.79 10.33
N LEU A 14 -8.48 -5.76 9.55
CA LEU A 14 -8.43 -6.00 8.11
C LEU A 14 -7.65 -4.90 7.37
N ASP A 15 -7.78 -3.64 7.76
CA ASP A 15 -7.06 -2.52 7.15
C ASP A 15 -5.57 -2.63 7.46
N PHE A 16 -5.21 -2.99 8.69
CA PHE A 16 -3.81 -3.23 9.05
C PHE A 16 -3.21 -4.37 8.23
N GLN A 17 -3.90 -5.50 8.13
CA GLN A 17 -3.46 -6.64 7.32
C GLN A 17 -3.25 -6.26 5.84
N ARG A 18 -4.20 -5.51 5.27
CA ARG A 18 -4.14 -5.05 3.87
C ARG A 18 -3.03 -4.04 3.64
N LEU A 19 -2.79 -3.14 4.59
CA LEU A 19 -1.68 -2.20 4.52
C LEU A 19 -0.33 -2.94 4.54
N THR A 20 -0.18 -3.94 5.41
CA THR A 20 1.02 -4.80 5.42
C THR A 20 1.21 -5.51 4.08
N GLU A 21 0.14 -6.07 3.51
CA GLU A 21 0.20 -6.73 2.20
C GLU A 21 0.54 -5.77 1.06
N ALA A 22 -0.05 -4.57 1.05
CA ALA A 22 0.25 -3.53 0.07
C ALA A 22 1.70 -3.05 0.14
N LEU A 23 2.28 -2.94 1.34
CA LEU A 23 3.70 -2.60 1.50
C LEU A 23 4.59 -3.72 0.96
N ALA A 24 4.27 -4.99 1.22
CA ALA A 24 5.02 -6.12 0.66
C ALA A 24 4.94 -6.18 -0.87
N LEU A 25 3.83 -5.74 -1.48
CA LEU A 25 3.74 -5.56 -2.93
C LEU A 25 4.62 -4.41 -3.43
N ALA A 26 4.64 -3.27 -2.73
CA ALA A 26 5.48 -2.14 -3.08
C ALA A 26 6.98 -2.50 -3.03
N GLU A 27 7.41 -3.29 -2.05
CA GLU A 27 8.80 -3.71 -1.90
C GLU A 27 9.34 -4.45 -3.13
N GLN A 28 8.49 -5.19 -3.84
CA GLN A 28 8.86 -5.92 -5.07
C GLN A 28 9.25 -5.00 -6.23
N ALA A 29 8.84 -3.73 -6.21
CA ALA A 29 9.17 -2.75 -7.23
C ALA A 29 10.54 -2.07 -7.00
N THR A 30 11.32 -2.49 -6.00
CA THR A 30 12.64 -1.93 -5.70
C THR A 30 13.63 -2.08 -6.86
N GLY A 31 14.17 -0.97 -7.34
CA GLY A 31 15.06 -0.91 -8.50
C GLY A 31 14.36 -1.09 -9.85
N LEU A 32 13.12 -1.58 -9.87
CA LEU A 32 12.31 -1.74 -11.07
C LEU A 32 11.60 -0.43 -11.44
N SER A 33 10.96 0.22 -10.47
CA SER A 33 10.14 1.42 -10.71
C SER A 33 10.96 2.71 -10.71
N ASP A 34 12.25 2.69 -10.35
CA ASP A 34 13.07 3.89 -10.22
C ASP A 34 13.08 4.70 -11.54
N PRO A 35 12.88 6.04 -11.51
CA PRO A 35 12.85 6.93 -10.33
C PRO A 35 11.46 7.06 -9.65
N ASN A 36 10.43 6.35 -10.12
CA ASN A 36 9.08 6.47 -9.60
C ASN A 36 8.96 5.81 -8.21
N PRO A 37 8.07 6.34 -7.34
CA PRO A 37 7.83 5.72 -6.04
C PRO A 37 7.30 4.30 -6.21
N ARG A 38 7.67 3.45 -5.25
CA ARG A 38 7.14 2.10 -5.14
C ARG A 38 5.77 2.16 -4.47
N VAL A 39 4.73 1.76 -5.18
CA VAL A 39 3.37 1.71 -4.65
C VAL A 39 2.86 0.27 -4.78
N GLY A 40 2.18 -0.20 -3.75
CA GLY A 40 1.41 -1.44 -3.78
C GLY A 40 -0.04 -1.15 -3.41
N CYS A 41 -0.96 -1.94 -3.97
CA CYS A 41 -2.39 -1.71 -3.85
C CYS A 41 -3.13 -3.04 -3.63
N ILE A 42 -4.10 -3.02 -2.72
CA ILE A 42 -5.08 -4.09 -2.51
C ILE A 42 -6.47 -3.47 -2.65
N VAL A 43 -7.31 -4.10 -3.47
CA VAL A 43 -8.74 -3.75 -3.60
C VAL A 43 -9.55 -4.94 -3.12
N GLY A 44 -10.46 -4.72 -2.17
CA GLY A 44 -11.28 -5.77 -1.60
C GLY A 44 -12.56 -5.27 -0.93
N LEU A 45 -13.41 -6.21 -0.55
CA LEU A 45 -14.69 -5.96 0.11
C LEU A 45 -14.52 -5.94 1.63
N ALA A 46 -15.54 -5.47 2.36
CA ALA A 46 -15.50 -5.41 3.82
C ALA A 46 -15.51 -6.79 4.51
N ASP A 47 -15.96 -7.83 3.81
CA ASP A 47 -15.96 -9.23 4.28
C ASP A 47 -14.58 -9.91 4.18
N GLY A 48 -13.56 -9.19 3.71
CA GLY A 48 -12.19 -9.70 3.54
C GLY A 48 -11.88 -10.20 2.14
N THR A 49 -12.89 -10.38 1.26
CA THR A 49 -12.67 -10.82 -0.13
C THR A 49 -11.76 -9.84 -0.87
N VAL A 50 -10.74 -10.34 -1.56
CA VAL A 50 -9.83 -9.51 -2.37
C VAL A 50 -10.21 -9.63 -3.85
N LEU A 51 -10.45 -8.48 -4.47
CA LEU A 51 -10.82 -8.35 -5.88
C LEU A 51 -9.59 -8.10 -6.77
N GLY A 52 -8.55 -7.47 -6.23
CA GLY A 52 -7.36 -7.13 -6.98
C GLY A 52 -6.15 -6.81 -6.11
N ARG A 53 -4.97 -7.03 -6.69
CA ARG A 53 -3.66 -6.75 -6.11
C ARG A 53 -2.75 -6.21 -7.20
N GLY A 54 -1.89 -5.27 -6.88
CA GLY A 54 -0.92 -4.74 -7.84
C GLY A 54 0.19 -3.94 -7.18
N SER A 55 1.23 -3.68 -7.97
CA SER A 55 2.32 -2.77 -7.63
C SER A 55 2.77 -2.02 -8.86
N THR A 56 3.48 -0.91 -8.65
CA THR A 56 4.06 -0.12 -9.74
C THR A 56 5.03 -0.96 -10.55
N GLN A 57 4.90 -0.87 -11.87
CA GLN A 57 5.77 -1.56 -12.83
C GLN A 57 7.00 -0.71 -13.16
N ALA A 58 7.76 -1.12 -14.18
CA ALA A 58 8.91 -0.35 -14.65
C ALA A 58 8.54 1.11 -15.00
N ALA A 59 9.51 2.02 -14.92
CA ALA A 59 9.29 3.44 -15.20
C ALA A 59 8.57 3.66 -16.55
N GLY A 60 7.49 4.44 -16.53
CA GLY A 60 6.67 4.75 -17.72
C GLY A 60 5.61 3.70 -18.06
N GLN A 61 5.50 2.61 -17.29
CA GLN A 61 4.45 1.61 -17.43
C GLN A 61 3.28 1.87 -16.47
N ALA A 62 2.35 0.92 -16.40
CA ALA A 62 1.21 0.96 -15.49
C ALA A 62 1.64 1.17 -14.02
N HIS A 63 0.83 1.94 -13.31
CA HIS A 63 0.94 2.12 -11.86
C HIS A 63 0.56 0.85 -11.10
#